data_AF-A0A8T7BTG0-F1
#
_entry.id   AF-A0A8T7BTG0-F1
#
_cell.length_a   1.000
_cell.length_b   1.000
_cell.length_c   1.000
_cell.angle_alpha   90.00
_cell.angle_beta   90.00
_cell.angle_gamma   90.00
#
_symmetry.space_group_name_H-M   'P 1'
#
loop_
_entity.id
_entity.type
_entity.pdbx_description
1 polymer ?
#
loop_
_entity_poly.entity_id
_entity_poly.type
_entity_poly.pdbx_seq_one_letter_code
_entity_poly.pdbx_strand_id
1 'polypeptide(L)'
;MQKLVNDLVNAKLSRRGFLAGMAAASYSVTAAKSALAAVEPFIPGGDLPTDYVRTVEGTGADLMLDQMIESGAKYLFCSNGSGMGPIVDSLVDRPQVQLIQATHEGQVVSIADGYAKITRKPSYCFYSRVGLPHSTSNMYNSMKDRTPLVVMSDHANSDREGTDSHEDIDNWIEAISQYTKWRWEAHRSDRLAEWVRRAYKVASVLPGGPTALRV
;
A
#
# COMPACT_ATOMS: atom_id res chain seq x y z
N MET A 1 24.47 -29.64 7.04
CA MET A 1 23.62 -28.68 6.31
C MET A 1 24.13 -27.25 6.42
N GLN A 2 24.25 -26.66 7.62
CA GLN A 2 24.63 -25.24 7.80
C GLN A 2 25.95 -24.84 7.12
N LYS A 3 26.99 -25.69 7.21
CA LYS A 3 28.26 -25.48 6.49
C LYS A 3 28.10 -25.46 4.96
N LEU A 4 27.33 -26.41 4.40
CA LEU A 4 27.06 -26.47 2.96
C LEU A 4 26.29 -25.23 2.46
N VAL A 5 25.34 -24.74 3.26
CA VAL A 5 24.60 -23.51 2.96
C VAL A 5 25.55 -22.31 3.01
N ASN A 6 26.39 -22.22 4.03
CA ASN A 6 27.37 -21.13 4.15
C ASN A 6 28.38 -21.14 2.99
N ASP A 7 28.83 -22.32 2.57
CA ASP A 7 29.75 -22.48 1.44
C ASP A 7 29.06 -22.15 0.10
N LEU A 8 27.78 -22.47 -0.06
CA LEU A 8 26.98 -22.09 -1.23
C LEU A 8 26.76 -20.56 -1.31
N VAL A 9 26.37 -19.92 -0.19
CA VAL A 9 26.14 -18.47 -0.11
C VAL A 9 27.42 -17.68 -0.37
N ASN A 10 28.56 -18.14 0.13
CA ASN A 10 29.86 -17.49 -0.09
C ASN A 10 30.52 -17.87 -1.42
N ALA A 11 29.77 -18.46 -2.37
CA ALA A 11 30.26 -18.91 -3.67
C ALA A 11 31.46 -19.88 -3.63
N LYS A 12 31.67 -20.56 -2.50
CA LYS A 12 32.70 -21.61 -2.33
C LYS A 12 32.24 -22.97 -2.85
N LEU A 13 30.94 -23.12 -3.13
CA LEU A 13 30.32 -24.34 -3.61
C LEU A 13 29.38 -24.04 -4.79
N SER A 14 29.46 -24.84 -5.85
CA SER A 14 28.50 -24.76 -6.96
C SER A 14 27.15 -25.38 -6.60
N ARG A 15 26.07 -25.02 -7.31
CA ARG A 15 24.73 -25.61 -7.11
C ARG A 15 24.73 -27.13 -7.19
N ARG A 16 25.47 -27.69 -8.16
CA ARG A 16 25.66 -29.14 -8.31
C ARG A 16 26.44 -29.74 -7.13
N GLY A 17 27.46 -29.02 -6.65
CA GLY A 17 28.22 -29.39 -5.45
C GLY A 17 27.36 -29.40 -4.19
N PHE A 18 26.43 -28.45 -4.05
CA PHE A 18 25.48 -28.39 -2.94
C PHE A 18 24.51 -29.57 -2.96
N LEU A 19 23.91 -29.88 -4.11
CA LEU A 19 23.02 -31.03 -4.26
C LEU A 19 23.74 -32.35 -3.96
N ALA A 20 24.97 -32.52 -4.46
CA ALA A 20 25.79 -33.68 -4.18
C ALA A 20 26.16 -33.78 -2.69
N GLY A 21 26.53 -32.66 -2.05
CA GLY A 21 26.87 -32.62 -0.62
C GLY A 21 25.66 -32.87 0.29
N MET A 22 24.48 -32.41 -0.10
CA MET A 22 23.23 -32.69 0.61
C MET A 22 22.80 -34.15 0.45
N ALA A 23 22.93 -34.72 -0.75
CA ALA A 23 22.68 -36.14 -0.98
C ALA A 23 23.66 -37.03 -0.20
N ALA A 24 24.94 -36.65 -0.15
CA ALA A 24 25.96 -37.34 0.65
C ALA A 24 25.69 -37.26 2.18
N ALA A 25 24.95 -36.25 2.61
CA ALA A 25 24.48 -36.09 3.99
C ALA A 25 23.10 -36.72 4.24
N SER A 26 22.67 -37.64 3.36
CA SER A 26 21.40 -38.40 3.44
C SER A 26 20.12 -37.57 3.35
N TYR A 27 20.19 -36.36 2.79
CA TYR A 27 18.98 -35.60 2.46
C TYR A 27 18.39 -36.08 1.14
N SER A 28 17.06 -36.11 1.06
CA SER A 28 16.39 -36.40 -0.20
C SER A 28 16.72 -35.33 -1.25
N VAL A 29 16.71 -35.72 -2.52
CA VAL A 29 16.92 -34.77 -3.63
C VAL A 29 15.90 -33.64 -3.59
N THR A 30 14.66 -33.92 -3.16
CA THR A 30 13.61 -32.92 -2.98
C THR A 30 13.95 -31.93 -1.87
N ALA A 31 14.42 -32.41 -0.70
CA ALA A 31 14.84 -31.54 0.39
C ALA A 31 16.08 -30.70 0.01
N ALA A 32 17.02 -31.29 -0.73
CA ALA A 32 18.21 -30.58 -1.22
C ALA A 32 17.84 -29.47 -2.23
N LYS A 33 16.89 -29.73 -3.14
CA LYS A 33 16.38 -28.73 -4.10
C LYS A 33 15.60 -27.62 -3.40
N SER A 34 14.78 -27.95 -2.41
CA SER A 34 14.03 -26.95 -1.62
C SER A 34 14.97 -26.04 -0.84
N ALA A 35 16.01 -26.60 -0.20
CA ALA A 35 17.02 -25.82 0.49
C ALA A 35 17.84 -24.96 -0.48
N LEU A 36 18.11 -25.43 -1.70
CA LEU A 36 18.79 -24.67 -2.74
C LEU A 36 17.94 -23.46 -3.20
N ALA A 37 16.64 -23.66 -3.43
CA ALA A 37 15.71 -22.61 -3.84
C ALA A 37 15.55 -21.52 -2.75
N ALA A 38 15.54 -21.91 -1.47
CA ALA A 38 15.48 -20.97 -0.36
C ALA A 38 16.76 -20.11 -0.20
N VAL A 39 17.86 -20.52 -0.83
CA VAL A 39 19.16 -19.84 -0.79
C VAL A 39 19.43 -19.06 -2.08
N GLU A 40 18.58 -19.18 -3.10
CA GLU A 40 18.70 -18.35 -4.30
C GLU A 40 18.51 -16.87 -3.90
N PRO A 41 19.45 -15.98 -4.27
CA PRO A 41 19.28 -14.57 -4.01
C PRO A 41 18.01 -14.09 -4.74
N PHE A 42 17.16 -13.35 -4.02
CA PHE A 42 16.08 -12.60 -4.62
C PHE A 42 16.70 -11.60 -5.62
N ILE A 43 16.69 -11.95 -6.91
CA ILE A 43 17.08 -11.04 -7.99
C ILE A 43 15.83 -10.26 -8.38
N PRO A 44 15.75 -8.94 -8.14
CA PRO A 44 14.69 -8.12 -8.71
C PRO A 44 14.94 -8.06 -10.23
N GLY A 45 14.14 -8.78 -11.02
CA GLY A 45 14.22 -8.74 -12.49
C GLY A 45 14.10 -10.08 -13.22
N GLY A 46 13.95 -11.22 -12.54
CA GLY A 46 13.45 -12.43 -13.19
C GLY A 46 11.93 -12.35 -13.40
N ASP A 47 11.42 -12.99 -14.45
CA ASP A 47 9.97 -13.16 -14.63
C ASP A 47 9.39 -13.72 -13.34
N LEU A 48 8.55 -12.92 -12.68
CA LEU A 48 7.81 -13.36 -11.50
C LEU A 48 6.92 -14.53 -11.93
N PRO A 49 6.73 -15.54 -11.08
CA PRO A 49 5.78 -16.60 -11.41
C PRO A 49 4.43 -15.97 -11.73
N THR A 50 3.86 -16.30 -12.88
CA THR A 50 2.63 -15.71 -13.44
C THR A 50 1.44 -15.81 -12.49
N ASP A 51 1.49 -16.76 -11.55
CA ASP A 51 0.44 -17.03 -10.57
C ASP A 51 0.39 -15.98 -9.44
N TYR A 52 1.38 -15.08 -9.33
CA TYR A 52 1.43 -14.00 -8.32
C TYR A 52 1.23 -12.59 -8.91
N VAL A 53 1.05 -12.47 -10.23
CA VAL A 53 0.92 -11.19 -10.92
C VAL A 53 -0.45 -11.10 -11.57
N ARG A 54 -1.28 -10.18 -11.07
CA ARG A 54 -2.54 -9.81 -11.71
C ARG A 54 -2.32 -8.53 -12.51
N THR A 55 -2.54 -8.59 -13.82
CA THR A 55 -2.59 -7.40 -14.67
C THR A 55 -3.97 -6.76 -14.52
N VAL A 56 -4.00 -5.45 -14.27
CA VAL A 56 -5.22 -4.65 -14.21
C VAL A 56 -5.09 -3.56 -15.26
N GLU A 57 -6.12 -3.42 -16.09
CA GLU A 57 -6.25 -2.35 -17.08
C GLU A 57 -7.43 -1.45 -16.66
N GLY A 58 -7.24 -0.14 -16.77
CA GLY A 58 -8.28 0.83 -16.39
C GLY A 58 -7.71 2.20 -16.07
N THR A 59 -8.57 3.05 -15.53
CA THR A 59 -8.25 4.37 -14.98
C THR A 59 -7.39 4.28 -13.72
N GLY A 60 -6.83 5.40 -13.26
CA GLY A 60 -6.12 5.43 -11.98
C GLY A 60 -6.98 4.96 -10.79
N ALA A 61 -8.27 5.31 -10.78
CA ALA A 61 -9.22 4.86 -9.77
C ALA A 61 -9.41 3.34 -9.79
N ASP A 62 -9.47 2.73 -10.98
CA ASP A 62 -9.57 1.28 -11.15
C ASP A 62 -8.39 0.57 -10.52
N LEU A 63 -7.17 1.05 -10.81
CA LEU A 63 -5.94 0.49 -10.25
C LEU A 63 -5.87 0.63 -8.72
N MET A 64 -6.31 1.77 -8.19
CA MET A 64 -6.35 1.99 -6.73
C MET A 64 -7.34 1.06 -6.04
N LEU A 65 -8.58 1.00 -6.52
CA LEU A 65 -9.63 0.20 -5.90
C LEU A 65 -9.34 -1.30 -6.03
N ASP A 66 -8.82 -1.76 -7.17
CA ASP A 66 -8.37 -3.14 -7.31
C ASP A 66 -7.28 -3.48 -6.30
N GLN A 67 -6.28 -2.60 -6.14
CA GLN A 67 -5.24 -2.83 -5.13
C GLN A 67 -5.80 -2.83 -3.69
N MET A 68 -6.83 -2.03 -3.40
CA MET A 68 -7.54 -2.08 -2.12
C MET A 68 -8.30 -3.39 -1.93
N ILE A 69 -8.98 -3.89 -2.97
CA ILE A 69 -9.68 -5.18 -2.93
C ILE A 69 -8.68 -6.31 -2.65
N GLU A 70 -7.54 -6.32 -3.33
CA GLU A 70 -6.46 -7.30 -3.12
C GLU A 70 -5.88 -7.24 -1.70
N SER A 71 -5.90 -6.07 -1.03
CA SER A 71 -5.50 -5.96 0.38
C SER A 71 -6.59 -6.42 1.36
N GLY A 72 -7.78 -6.76 0.85
CA GLY A 72 -8.93 -7.21 1.62
C GLY A 72 -9.81 -6.06 2.13
N ALA A 73 -9.76 -4.89 1.50
CA ALA A 73 -10.64 -3.77 1.82
C ALA A 73 -12.10 -4.12 1.54
N LYS A 74 -12.96 -3.76 2.50
CA LYS A 74 -14.44 -3.87 2.36
C LYS A 74 -15.12 -2.52 2.30
N TYR A 75 -14.47 -1.49 2.86
CA TYR A 75 -15.04 -0.17 3.02
C TYR A 75 -14.02 0.88 2.59
N LEU A 76 -14.52 1.88 1.86
CA LEU A 76 -13.83 3.14 1.66
C LEU A 76 -14.60 4.23 2.40
N PHE A 77 -13.99 4.81 3.43
CA PHE A 77 -14.58 5.90 4.20
C PHE A 77 -14.29 7.23 3.48
N CYS A 78 -15.30 8.08 3.29
CA CYS A 78 -15.12 9.33 2.55
C CYS A 78 -16.05 10.45 3.02
N SER A 79 -15.72 11.68 2.65
CA SER A 79 -16.68 12.79 2.55
C SER A 79 -16.82 13.15 1.08
N ASN A 80 -18.02 13.56 0.67
CA ASN A 80 -18.25 13.95 -0.72
C ASN A 80 -17.47 15.23 -1.07
N GLY A 81 -16.86 15.27 -2.25
CA GLY A 81 -16.07 16.41 -2.72
C GLY A 81 -15.78 16.34 -4.22
N SER A 82 -15.28 17.46 -4.76
CA SER A 82 -15.04 17.69 -6.19
C SER A 82 -14.20 16.59 -6.87
N GLY A 83 -13.19 16.05 -6.18
CA GLY A 83 -12.27 15.04 -6.72
C GLY A 83 -12.75 13.59 -6.65
N MET A 84 -13.95 13.30 -6.14
CA MET A 84 -14.41 11.91 -5.95
C MET A 84 -14.97 11.23 -7.20
N GLY A 85 -15.25 11.97 -8.27
CA GLY A 85 -15.92 11.46 -9.47
C GLY A 85 -15.35 10.14 -10.00
N PRO A 86 -14.03 10.04 -10.28
CA PRO A 86 -13.41 8.82 -10.78
C PRO A 86 -13.52 7.62 -9.82
N ILE A 87 -13.46 7.86 -8.50
CA ILE A 87 -13.61 6.81 -7.49
C ILE A 87 -15.05 6.28 -7.48
N VAL A 88 -16.04 7.18 -7.53
CA VAL A 88 -17.46 6.80 -7.54
C VAL A 88 -17.81 6.05 -8.82
N ASP A 89 -17.29 6.49 -9.97
CA ASP A 89 -17.47 5.81 -11.25
C ASP A 89 -16.89 4.38 -11.23
N SER A 90 -15.65 4.25 -10.76
CA SER A 90 -14.95 2.96 -10.66
C SER A 90 -15.58 1.97 -9.65
N LEU A 91 -16.28 2.47 -8.63
CA LEU A 91 -17.00 1.65 -7.65
C LEU A 91 -18.23 0.94 -8.22
N VAL A 92 -18.81 1.42 -9.33
CA VAL A 92 -19.96 0.79 -9.98
C VAL A 92 -19.65 -0.66 -10.36
N ASP A 93 -18.44 -0.91 -10.85
CA ASP A 93 -17.99 -2.24 -11.26
C ASP A 93 -17.31 -3.03 -10.12
N ARG A 94 -17.21 -2.46 -8.91
CA ARG A 94 -16.47 -3.01 -7.76
C ARG A 94 -17.33 -3.13 -6.50
N PRO A 95 -18.41 -3.92 -6.52
CA PRO A 95 -19.34 -4.06 -5.39
C PRO A 95 -18.71 -4.69 -4.12
N GLN A 96 -17.47 -5.18 -4.20
CA GLN A 96 -16.71 -5.70 -3.06
C GLN A 96 -16.30 -4.60 -2.07
N VAL A 97 -16.22 -3.35 -2.54
CA VAL A 97 -15.92 -2.18 -1.70
C VAL A 97 -17.17 -1.33 -1.58
N GLN A 98 -17.63 -1.13 -0.35
CA GLN A 98 -18.75 -0.25 -0.06
C GLN A 98 -18.23 1.14 0.35
N LEU A 99 -18.78 2.18 -0.28
CA LEU A 99 -18.52 3.56 0.11
C LEU A 99 -19.28 3.90 1.39
N ILE A 100 -18.58 4.41 2.40
CA ILE A 100 -19.16 4.89 3.65
C ILE A 100 -18.97 6.40 3.72
N GLN A 101 -20.05 7.14 3.50
CA GLN A 101 -20.02 8.59 3.49
C GLN A 101 -20.28 9.15 4.89
N ALA A 102 -19.40 10.05 5.34
CA ALA A 102 -19.60 10.84 6.56
C ALA A 102 -19.92 12.30 6.22
N THR A 103 -20.45 13.02 7.21
CA THR A 103 -20.84 14.44 7.05
C THR A 103 -19.69 15.43 7.20
N HIS A 104 -18.55 14.96 7.73
CA HIS A 104 -17.37 15.79 7.95
C HIS A 104 -16.09 14.94 7.87
N GLU A 105 -14.99 15.51 7.37
CA GLU A 105 -13.75 14.76 7.10
C GLU A 105 -13.09 14.19 8.34
N GLY A 106 -13.15 14.92 9.45
CA GLY A 106 -12.73 14.40 10.75
C GLY A 106 -13.48 13.12 11.13
N GLN A 107 -14.79 13.04 10.88
CA GLN A 107 -15.59 11.85 11.21
C GLN A 107 -15.17 10.64 10.37
N VAL A 108 -14.82 10.86 9.10
CA VAL A 108 -14.28 9.81 8.22
C VAL A 108 -13.06 9.15 8.88
N VAL A 109 -12.10 9.93 9.39
CA VAL A 109 -10.94 9.37 10.11
C VAL A 109 -11.37 8.64 11.37
N SER A 110 -12.27 9.21 12.17
CA SER A 110 -12.73 8.57 13.42
C SER A 110 -13.40 7.22 13.19
N ILE A 111 -14.22 7.10 12.14
CA ILE A 111 -14.88 5.85 11.77
C ILE A 111 -13.83 4.83 11.31
N ALA A 112 -12.92 5.25 10.43
CA ALA A 112 -11.83 4.41 9.93
C ALA A 112 -10.92 3.92 11.07
N ASP A 113 -10.58 4.79 12.00
CA ASP A 113 -9.78 4.50 13.19
C ASP A 113 -10.44 3.43 14.08
N GLY A 114 -11.74 3.60 14.39
CA GLY A 114 -12.51 2.61 15.13
C GLY A 114 -12.59 1.27 14.39
N TYR A 115 -12.82 1.30 13.08
CA TYR A 115 -12.87 0.10 12.26
C TYR A 115 -11.53 -0.65 12.25
N ALA A 116 -10.41 0.05 12.08
CA ALA A 116 -9.07 -0.53 12.09
C ALA A 116 -8.72 -1.14 13.46
N LYS A 117 -9.13 -0.50 14.56
CA LYS A 117 -8.95 -1.03 15.92
C LYS A 117 -9.74 -2.32 16.16
N ILE A 118 -10.98 -2.40 15.69
CA ILE A 118 -11.83 -3.60 15.84
C ILE A 118 -11.34 -4.74 14.96
N THR A 119 -11.03 -4.45 13.69
CA THR A 119 -10.69 -5.48 12.70
C THR A 119 -9.22 -5.88 12.70
N ARG A 120 -8.36 -5.07 13.33
CA ARG A 120 -6.90 -5.21 13.31
C ARG A 120 -6.31 -5.17 11.89
N LYS A 121 -6.99 -4.51 10.96
CA LYS A 121 -6.56 -4.33 9.57
C LYS A 121 -6.48 -2.84 9.23
N PRO A 122 -5.56 -2.40 8.34
CA PRO A 122 -5.57 -1.04 7.87
C PRO A 122 -6.88 -0.68 7.18
N SER A 123 -7.36 0.53 7.40
CA SER A 123 -8.56 1.09 6.77
C SER A 123 -8.22 2.22 5.80
N TYR A 124 -9.09 2.43 4.83
CA TYR A 124 -8.89 3.41 3.75
C TYR A 124 -9.84 4.60 3.91
N CYS A 125 -9.27 5.79 3.85
CA CYS A 125 -10.02 7.05 3.75
C CYS A 125 -9.75 7.71 2.41
N PHE A 126 -10.74 8.39 1.83
CA PHE A 126 -10.54 9.24 0.65
C PHE A 126 -11.23 10.60 0.85
N TYR A 127 -10.55 11.67 0.42
CA TYR A 127 -11.01 13.05 0.56
C TYR A 127 -10.83 13.84 -0.73
N SER A 128 -11.58 14.93 -0.87
CA SER A 128 -11.12 16.01 -1.74
C SER A 128 -9.93 16.76 -1.10
N ARG A 129 -9.20 17.55 -1.88
CA ARG A 129 -8.02 18.33 -1.48
C ARG A 129 -8.26 19.17 -0.23
N VAL A 130 -9.39 19.88 -0.15
CA VAL A 130 -9.78 20.71 1.00
C VAL A 130 -10.10 19.88 2.24
N GLY A 131 -10.50 18.62 2.04
CA GLY A 131 -10.90 17.74 3.11
C GLY A 131 -9.73 17.28 4.00
N LEU A 132 -8.51 17.23 3.45
CA LEU A 132 -7.37 16.73 4.21
C LEU A 132 -7.05 17.61 5.44
N PRO A 133 -6.93 18.95 5.34
CA PRO A 133 -6.80 19.83 6.51
C PRO A 133 -7.83 19.56 7.62
N HIS A 134 -9.11 19.39 7.27
CA HIS A 134 -10.20 19.09 8.22
C HIS A 134 -10.05 17.72 8.92
N SER A 135 -9.34 16.79 8.30
CA SER A 135 -9.10 15.44 8.83
C SER A 135 -7.94 15.35 9.82
N THR A 136 -7.02 16.33 9.80
CA THR A 136 -5.71 16.27 10.48
C THR A 136 -5.77 16.08 11.99
N SER A 137 -6.75 16.70 12.67
CA SER A 137 -6.93 16.58 14.12
C SER A 137 -7.19 15.13 14.55
N ASN A 138 -7.93 14.37 13.76
CA ASN A 138 -8.18 12.96 14.03
C ASN A 138 -7.07 12.06 13.49
N MET A 139 -6.34 12.47 12.46
CA MET A 139 -5.11 11.78 12.05
C MET A 139 -4.06 11.82 13.16
N TYR A 140 -3.97 12.94 13.89
CA TYR A 140 -3.11 13.04 15.08
C TYR A 140 -3.47 11.97 16.14
N ASN A 141 -4.76 11.79 16.42
CA ASN A 141 -5.21 10.77 17.37
C ASN A 141 -4.82 9.37 16.89
N SER A 142 -5.09 9.03 15.63
CA SER A 142 -4.70 7.74 15.05
C SER A 142 -3.19 7.51 15.03
N MET A 143 -2.39 8.56 14.83
CA MET A 143 -0.93 8.50 14.93
C MET A 143 -0.49 8.19 16.36
N LYS A 144 -1.07 8.85 17.37
CA LYS A 144 -0.77 8.56 18.78
C LYS A 144 -1.17 7.15 19.18
N ASP A 145 -2.30 6.68 18.67
CA ASP A 145 -2.81 5.33 18.91
C ASP A 145 -2.11 4.26 18.07
N ARG A 146 -1.25 4.66 17.12
CA ARG A 146 -0.56 3.78 16.17
C ARG A 146 -1.54 2.97 15.31
N THR A 147 -2.73 3.52 15.07
CA THR A 147 -3.76 2.90 14.24
C THR A 147 -3.34 2.92 12.77
N PRO A 148 -3.35 1.77 12.07
CA PRO A 148 -2.97 1.71 10.68
C PRO A 148 -4.06 2.31 9.79
N LEU A 149 -3.81 3.48 9.20
CA LEU A 149 -4.72 4.11 8.24
C LEU A 149 -4.00 4.37 6.91
N VAL A 150 -4.74 4.28 5.81
CA VAL A 150 -4.31 4.77 4.50
C VAL A 150 -5.24 5.92 4.12
N VAL A 151 -4.76 7.15 4.27
CA VAL A 151 -5.48 8.37 3.95
C VAL A 151 -5.13 8.79 2.54
N MET A 152 -6.12 8.93 1.67
CA MET A 152 -5.94 9.35 0.29
C MET A 152 -6.67 10.66 0.04
N SER A 153 -6.13 11.49 -0.85
CA SER A 153 -6.79 12.70 -1.32
C SER A 153 -6.51 12.92 -2.80
N ASP A 154 -7.44 13.54 -3.53
CA ASP A 154 -7.18 13.94 -4.92
C ASP A 154 -6.08 15.02 -5.01
N HIS A 155 -5.60 15.21 -6.23
CA HIS A 155 -4.71 16.29 -6.64
C HIS A 155 -5.38 17.16 -7.73
N ALA A 156 -4.87 18.38 -7.89
CA ALA A 156 -5.21 19.19 -9.05
C ALA A 156 -4.64 18.51 -10.31
N ASN A 157 -5.15 18.90 -11.48
CA ASN A 157 -4.51 18.50 -12.72
C ASN A 157 -3.06 19.01 -12.74
N SER A 158 -2.12 18.17 -13.16
CA SER A 158 -0.68 18.43 -13.05
C SER A 158 -0.22 19.64 -13.88
N ASP A 159 -1.02 20.09 -14.84
CA ASP A 159 -0.80 21.31 -15.63
C ASP A 159 -1.04 22.62 -14.84
N ARG A 160 -1.67 22.54 -13.66
CA ARG A 160 -1.96 23.69 -12.79
C ARG A 160 -1.18 23.68 -11.48
N GLU A 161 -0.28 22.73 -11.31
CA GLU A 161 0.55 22.61 -10.11
C GLU A 161 1.44 23.86 -9.97
N GLY A 162 1.45 24.48 -8.78
CA GLY A 162 2.26 25.67 -8.50
C GLY A 162 1.71 26.99 -9.06
N THR A 163 0.49 27.01 -9.60
CA THR A 163 -0.15 28.23 -10.09
C THR A 163 -1.10 28.88 -9.06
N ASP A 164 -1.06 28.46 -7.79
CA ASP A 164 -2.07 28.82 -6.78
C ASP A 164 -3.49 28.55 -7.29
N SER A 165 -3.69 27.33 -7.79
CA SER A 165 -4.95 26.94 -8.41
C SER A 165 -6.04 26.70 -7.34
N HIS A 166 -7.30 26.55 -7.79
CA HIS A 166 -8.42 26.32 -6.89
C HIS A 166 -8.16 25.12 -5.95
N GLU A 167 -8.25 25.34 -4.64
CA GLU A 167 -8.04 24.32 -3.58
C GLU A 167 -6.61 23.76 -3.52
N ASP A 168 -5.62 24.52 -3.98
CA ASP A 168 -4.23 24.11 -3.90
C ASP A 168 -3.58 24.41 -2.55
N ILE A 169 -2.51 23.69 -2.27
CA ILE A 169 -1.67 23.87 -1.08
C ILE A 169 -0.21 23.77 -1.50
N ASP A 170 0.58 24.81 -1.17
CA ASP A 170 1.97 24.94 -1.62
C ASP A 170 2.85 23.74 -1.25
N ASN A 171 2.72 23.25 -0.01
CA ASN A 171 3.48 22.09 0.46
C ASN A 171 2.58 21.13 1.24
N TRP A 172 1.83 20.33 0.49
CA TRP A 172 0.95 19.29 1.02
C TRP A 172 1.69 18.30 1.94
N ILE A 173 2.89 17.87 1.54
CA ILE A 173 3.72 16.92 2.30
C ILE A 173 4.10 17.46 3.67
N GLU A 174 4.49 18.72 3.75
CA GLU A 174 4.88 19.36 5.01
C GLU A 174 3.69 19.51 5.96
N ALA A 175 2.53 19.91 5.43
CA ALA A 175 1.32 20.18 6.21
C ALA A 175 0.85 18.98 7.05
N ILE A 176 1.02 17.75 6.54
CA ILE A 176 0.61 16.52 7.25
C ILE A 176 1.77 15.74 7.86
N SER A 177 2.97 16.32 7.85
CA SER A 177 4.20 15.61 8.15
C SER A 177 4.27 15.04 9.56
N GLN A 178 3.67 15.75 10.52
CA GLN A 178 3.69 15.41 11.94
C GLN A 178 2.66 14.33 12.31
N TYR A 179 1.68 14.08 11.43
CA TYR A 179 0.54 13.19 11.71
C TYR A 179 0.57 11.91 10.88
N THR A 180 1.62 11.71 10.10
CA THR A 180 1.75 10.58 9.17
C THR A 180 3.09 9.88 9.34
N LYS A 181 3.04 8.55 9.30
CA LYS A 181 4.21 7.68 9.26
C LYS A 181 4.91 7.71 7.91
N TRP A 182 4.15 7.87 6.84
CA TRP A 182 4.64 8.00 5.46
C TRP A 182 3.65 8.79 4.63
N ARG A 183 4.16 9.54 3.66
CA ARG A 183 3.40 10.42 2.79
C ARG A 183 4.05 10.51 1.42
N TRP A 184 3.25 10.57 0.36
CA TRP A 184 3.73 10.66 -1.02
C TRP A 184 2.70 11.31 -1.93
N GLU A 185 3.18 11.94 -3.01
CA GLU A 185 2.37 12.51 -4.07
C GLU A 185 2.60 11.70 -5.37
N ALA A 186 1.52 11.11 -5.88
CA ALA A 186 1.59 10.32 -7.09
C ALA A 186 1.37 11.22 -8.32
N HIS A 187 2.40 11.40 -9.13
CA HIS A 187 2.29 12.15 -10.41
C HIS A 187 1.96 11.26 -11.61
N ARG A 188 1.74 9.96 -11.37
CA ARG A 188 1.58 8.93 -12.41
C ARG A 188 0.47 7.97 -12.04
N SER A 189 -0.63 8.04 -12.79
CA SER A 189 -1.82 7.22 -12.57
C SER A 189 -1.55 5.72 -12.75
N ASP A 190 -0.68 5.35 -13.68
CA ASP A 190 -0.29 3.96 -13.98
C ASP A 190 0.48 3.28 -12.83
N ARG A 191 0.97 4.05 -11.85
CA ARG A 191 1.68 3.55 -10.67
C ARG A 191 0.84 3.61 -9.39
N LEU A 192 -0.43 3.99 -9.46
CA LEU A 192 -1.25 4.18 -8.26
C LEU A 192 -1.42 2.88 -7.45
N ALA A 193 -1.57 1.72 -8.12
CA ALA A 193 -1.60 0.43 -7.42
C ALA A 193 -0.31 0.20 -6.58
N GLU A 194 0.85 0.55 -7.10
CA GLU A 194 2.12 0.44 -6.37
C GLU A 194 2.11 1.31 -5.10
N TRP A 195 1.67 2.56 -5.24
CA TRP A 195 1.67 3.53 -4.14
C TRP A 195 0.62 3.18 -3.07
N VAL A 196 -0.57 2.73 -3.46
CA VAL A 196 -1.59 2.24 -2.53
C VAL A 196 -1.10 1.02 -1.76
N ARG A 197 -0.46 0.06 -2.45
CA ARG A 197 0.15 -1.12 -1.80
C ARG A 197 1.23 -0.72 -0.81
N ARG A 198 2.08 0.25 -1.17
CA ARG A 198 3.14 0.76 -0.30
C ARG A 198 2.55 1.46 0.93
N ALA A 199 1.57 2.33 0.74
CA ALA A 199 0.88 3.03 1.83
C ALA A 199 0.31 2.01 2.83
N TYR A 200 -0.45 1.02 2.35
CA TYR A 200 -1.00 -0.06 3.16
C TYR A 200 0.07 -0.83 3.94
N LYS A 201 1.15 -1.24 3.27
CA LYS A 201 2.26 -1.97 3.91
C LYS A 201 2.88 -1.12 5.01
N VAL A 202 3.23 0.13 4.73
CA VAL A 202 3.88 1.00 5.71
C VAL A 202 2.96 1.31 6.90
N ALA A 203 1.66 1.53 6.67
CA ALA A 203 0.66 1.73 7.72
C ALA A 203 0.61 0.54 8.69
N SER A 204 0.67 -0.69 8.15
CA SER A 204 0.53 -1.94 8.92
C SER A 204 1.76 -2.37 9.72
N VAL A 205 2.98 -2.03 9.27
CA VAL A 205 4.22 -2.47 9.94
C VAL A 205 4.33 -1.82 11.32
N LEU A 206 4.69 -2.58 12.36
CA LEU A 206 4.79 -2.02 13.71
C LEU A 206 6.04 -1.12 13.90
N PRO A 207 5.94 -0.01 14.64
CA PRO A 207 4.69 0.60 15.14
C PRO A 207 3.83 1.10 13.97
N GLY A 208 2.53 0.76 14.02
CA GLY A 208 1.57 1.16 12.99
C GLY A 208 1.35 2.67 12.97
N GLY A 209 0.60 3.15 12.00
CA GLY A 209 0.18 4.54 11.98
C GLY A 209 -0.43 4.98 10.66
N PRO A 210 -0.95 6.21 10.59
CA PRO A 210 -1.50 6.77 9.37
C PRO A 210 -0.44 6.94 8.29
N THR A 211 -0.79 6.60 7.06
CA THR A 211 -0.06 6.96 5.86
C THR A 211 -0.93 7.86 5.01
N ALA A 212 -0.31 8.71 4.20
CA ALA A 212 -1.02 9.60 3.30
C ALA A 212 -0.56 9.44 1.86
N LEU A 213 -1.49 9.51 0.91
CA LEU A 213 -1.18 9.45 -0.51
C LEU A 213 -2.06 10.47 -1.25
N ARG A 214 -1.42 11.45 -1.88
CA ARG A 214 -2.09 12.35 -2.83
C ARG A 214 -2.09 11.69 -4.21
N VAL A 215 -3.24 11.64 -4.87
CA VAL A 215 -3.44 10.90 -6.13
C VAL A 215 -4.05 11.74 -7.24
#